data_AF-A0A1Q8RLN2-F1
#
_entry.id   AF-A0A1Q8RLN2-F1
#
_cell.length_a   1.000
_cell.length_b   1.000
_cell.length_c   1.000
_cell.angle_alpha   90.00
_cell.angle_beta   90.00
_cell.angle_gamma   90.00
#
_symmetry.space_group_name_H-M   'P 1'
#
loop_
_entity.id
_entity.type
_entity.pdbx_description
1 polymer ?
#
loop_
_entity_poly.entity_id
_entity_poly.type
_entity_poly.pdbx_seq_one_letter_code
_entity_poly.pdbx_strand_id
1 'polypeptide(L)'
;MPIAISTPTPSEAPQIASIHISSMSTNPLLPLQFPTPGSLTDLAAHLAADAIAHLSQTPPRILVARVPDHFPSPAAGTRTTVASFAKWDIVRPPHLGSRRLEPATAGAAGDVGGQRLHDDDGDNEEWPASANREYLTAYSSASSAARKEAMGSRPYLL
;
A
#
# COMPACT_ATOMS: atom_id res chain seq x y z
N MET A 1 7.66 -14.49 -27.25
CA MET A 1 7.08 -15.16 -26.07
C MET A 1 5.67 -14.64 -25.88
N PRO A 2 4.60 -15.42 -26.17
CA PRO A 2 3.23 -14.97 -25.92
C PRO A 2 2.99 -14.85 -24.41
N ILE A 3 2.44 -13.72 -23.98
CA ILE A 3 2.06 -13.45 -22.59
C ILE A 3 0.54 -13.43 -22.54
N ALA A 4 -0.04 -14.19 -21.60
CA ALA A 4 -1.48 -14.19 -21.35
C ALA A 4 -1.79 -13.38 -20.09
N ILE A 5 -2.64 -12.35 -20.21
CA ILE A 5 -3.10 -11.54 -19.07
C ILE A 5 -4.50 -12.01 -18.67
N SER A 6 -4.70 -12.39 -17.41
CA SER A 6 -6.02 -12.67 -16.87
C SER A 6 -6.08 -12.54 -15.36
N THR A 7 -7.28 -12.65 -14.80
CA THR A 7 -7.50 -12.67 -13.35
C THR A 7 -6.77 -13.85 -12.69
N PRO A 8 -6.10 -13.65 -11.54
CA PRO A 8 -5.52 -14.76 -10.80
C PRO A 8 -6.58 -15.65 -10.16
N THR A 9 -6.20 -16.88 -9.87
CA THR A 9 -6.96 -17.76 -8.97
C THR A 9 -6.46 -17.61 -7.53
N PRO A 10 -7.26 -17.93 -6.50
CA PRO A 10 -6.81 -17.85 -5.11
C PRO A 10 -5.56 -18.68 -4.81
N SER A 11 -5.35 -19.79 -5.52
CA SER A 11 -4.16 -20.63 -5.37
C SER A 11 -2.85 -19.97 -5.83
N GLU A 12 -2.93 -18.92 -6.64
CA GLU A 12 -1.76 -18.17 -7.13
C GLU A 12 -1.31 -17.07 -6.16
N ALA A 13 -2.07 -16.79 -5.11
CA ALA A 13 -1.76 -15.72 -4.14
C ALA A 13 -0.36 -15.86 -3.49
N PRO A 14 0.12 -17.05 -3.08
CA PRO A 14 1.49 -17.19 -2.56
C PRO A 14 2.57 -16.87 -3.61
N GLN A 15 2.33 -17.22 -4.88
CA GLN A 15 3.26 -16.90 -5.97
C GLN A 15 3.29 -15.39 -6.24
N ILE A 16 2.13 -14.72 -6.19
CA ILE A 16 2.02 -13.26 -6.29
C ILE A 16 2.82 -12.58 -5.16
N ALA A 17 2.67 -13.03 -3.92
CA ALA A 17 3.42 -12.49 -2.78
C ALA A 17 4.94 -12.66 -2.94
N SER A 18 5.38 -13.83 -3.41
CA SER A 18 6.80 -14.09 -3.69
C SER A 18 7.36 -13.16 -4.79
N ILE A 19 6.62 -12.96 -5.87
CA ILE A 19 6.99 -12.01 -6.93
C ILE A 19 7.07 -10.59 -6.37
N HIS A 20 6.14 -10.19 -5.50
CA HIS A 20 6.12 -8.87 -4.89
C HIS A 20 7.40 -8.61 -4.07
N ILE A 21 7.72 -9.51 -3.14
CA ILE A 21 8.92 -9.40 -2.30
C ILE A 21 10.18 -9.41 -3.16
N SER A 22 10.27 -10.33 -4.13
CA SER A 22 11.43 -10.43 -5.04
C SER A 22 11.62 -9.15 -5.85
N SER A 23 10.52 -8.56 -6.34
CA SER A 23 10.55 -7.31 -7.11
C SER A 23 10.95 -6.10 -6.24
N MET A 24 10.70 -6.16 -4.93
CA MET A 24 11.10 -5.13 -3.96
C MET A 24 12.42 -5.43 -3.26
N SER A 25 13.14 -6.50 -3.62
CA SER A 25 14.40 -6.85 -2.94
C SER A 25 15.49 -5.79 -3.08
N THR A 26 15.43 -4.96 -4.12
CA THR A 26 16.31 -3.79 -4.31
C THR A 26 15.82 -2.54 -3.61
N ASN A 27 14.60 -2.54 -3.03
CA ASN A 27 14.06 -1.41 -2.29
C ASN A 27 14.76 -1.31 -0.93
N PRO A 28 15.50 -0.23 -0.64
CA PRO A 28 16.24 -0.09 0.61
C PRO A 28 15.34 0.01 1.85
N LEU A 29 14.04 0.28 1.67
CA LEU A 29 13.07 0.34 2.77
C LEU A 29 12.59 -1.04 3.23
N LEU A 30 12.59 -2.03 2.35
CA LEU A 30 12.12 -3.37 2.68
C LEU A 30 12.88 -3.96 3.90
N PRO A 31 14.22 -3.97 3.95
CA PRO A 31 14.95 -4.49 5.12
C PRO A 31 14.82 -3.61 6.37
N LEU A 32 14.47 -2.32 6.24
CA LEU A 32 14.26 -1.44 7.40
C LEU A 32 12.89 -1.66 8.05
N GLN A 33 11.86 -1.93 7.24
CA GLN A 33 10.51 -2.23 7.71
C GLN A 33 10.36 -3.67 8.20
N PHE A 34 11.07 -4.61 7.57
CA PHE A 34 11.00 -6.04 7.84
C PHE A 34 12.41 -6.63 8.04
N PRO A 35 13.06 -6.31 9.18
CA PRO A 35 14.48 -6.62 9.38
C PRO A 35 14.77 -8.10 9.65
N THR A 36 13.75 -8.91 9.97
CA THR A 36 13.92 -10.33 10.33
C THR A 36 13.30 -11.25 9.28
N PRO A 37 13.83 -12.49 9.12
CA PRO A 37 13.19 -13.50 8.27
C PRO A 37 11.74 -13.81 8.66
N GLY A 38 11.43 -13.77 9.97
CA GLY A 38 10.07 -13.91 10.48
C GLY A 38 9.16 -12.80 9.95
N SER A 39 9.57 -11.54 10.07
CA SER A 39 8.79 -10.40 9.56
C SER A 39 8.57 -10.42 8.04
N LEU A 40 9.52 -10.97 7.27
CA LEU A 40 9.34 -11.19 5.82
C LEU A 40 8.36 -12.33 5.52
N THR A 41 8.31 -13.36 6.36
CA THR A 41 7.34 -14.45 6.25
C THR A 41 5.93 -13.94 6.55
N ASP A 42 5.78 -13.11 7.58
CA ASP A 42 4.52 -12.46 7.93
C ASP A 42 4.06 -11.51 6.81
N LEU A 43 5.00 -10.74 6.22
CA LEU A 43 4.73 -9.92 5.04
C LEU A 43 4.25 -10.78 3.85
N ALA A 44 4.90 -11.91 3.57
CA ALA A 44 4.48 -12.80 2.49
C ALA A 44 3.05 -13.33 2.70
N ALA A 45 2.72 -13.73 3.93
CA ALA A 45 1.37 -14.16 4.29
C ALA A 45 0.35 -13.02 4.14
N HIS A 46 0.69 -11.82 4.60
CA HIS A 46 -0.15 -10.63 4.44
C HIS A 46 -0.39 -10.28 2.96
N LEU A 47 0.65 -10.29 2.12
CA LEU A 47 0.54 -10.01 0.69
C LEU A 47 -0.30 -11.06 -0.05
N ALA A 48 -0.25 -12.33 0.36
CA ALA A 48 -1.11 -13.37 -0.19
C ALA A 48 -2.59 -13.12 0.18
N ALA A 49 -2.86 -12.77 1.43
CA ALA A 49 -4.21 -12.40 1.86
C ALA A 49 -4.71 -11.13 1.14
N ASP A 50 -3.85 -10.14 0.95
CA ASP A 50 -4.16 -8.90 0.22
C ASP A 50 -4.50 -9.19 -1.26
N ALA A 51 -3.78 -10.09 -1.92
CA ALA A 51 -4.09 -10.51 -3.29
C ALA A 51 -5.48 -11.15 -3.39
N ILE A 52 -5.86 -11.97 -2.40
CA ILE A 52 -7.21 -12.56 -2.32
C ILE A 52 -8.26 -11.47 -2.10
N ALA A 53 -8.00 -10.48 -1.23
CA ALA A 53 -8.92 -9.37 -0.99
C ALA A 53 -9.16 -8.54 -2.26
N HIS A 54 -8.12 -8.29 -3.06
CA HIS A 54 -8.24 -7.61 -4.36
C HIS A 54 -9.02 -8.43 -5.39
N LEU A 55 -8.91 -9.76 -5.34
CA LEU A 55 -9.68 -10.68 -6.19
C LEU A 55 -11.17 -10.67 -5.84
N SER A 56 -11.52 -10.50 -4.57
CA SER A 56 -12.92 -10.41 -4.11
C SER A 56 -13.62 -9.09 -4.47
N GLN A 57 -12.90 -8.08 -4.96
CA GLN A 57 -13.50 -6.83 -5.43
C GLN A 57 -14.29 -7.06 -6.72
N THR A 58 -15.33 -6.24 -6.95
CA THR A 58 -16.11 -6.26 -8.20
C THR A 58 -16.05 -4.91 -8.91
N PRO A 59 -15.38 -4.79 -10.08
CA PRO A 59 -14.57 -5.83 -10.72
C PRO A 59 -13.29 -6.16 -9.93
N PRO A 60 -12.64 -7.32 -10.16
CA PRO A 60 -11.37 -7.67 -9.55
C PRO A 60 -10.31 -6.61 -9.84
N ARG A 61 -9.51 -6.31 -8.83
CA ARG A 61 -8.51 -5.23 -8.85
C ARG A 61 -7.07 -5.73 -9.00
N ILE A 62 -6.94 -6.94 -9.53
CA ILE A 62 -5.66 -7.61 -9.69
C ILE A 62 -5.68 -8.46 -10.97
N LEU A 63 -4.59 -8.39 -11.72
CA LEU A 63 -4.34 -9.20 -12.91
C LEU A 63 -2.96 -9.82 -12.83
N VAL A 64 -2.78 -10.95 -13.50
CA VAL A 64 -1.49 -11.62 -13.64
C VAL A 64 -1.14 -11.83 -15.10
N ALA A 65 0.14 -11.74 -15.40
CA ALA A 65 0.71 -12.10 -16.68
C ALA A 65 1.35 -13.48 -16.56
N ARG A 66 0.89 -14.43 -17.38
CA ARG A 66 1.39 -15.81 -17.42
C ARG A 66 2.22 -16.05 -18.68
N VAL A 67 3.29 -16.80 -18.50
CA VAL A 67 4.19 -17.26 -19.57
C VAL A 67 4.12 -18.79 -19.62
N PRO A 68 4.09 -19.42 -20.80
CA PRO A 68 4.18 -20.87 -20.90
C PRO A 68 5.52 -21.36 -20.31
N ASP A 69 5.47 -22.48 -19.58
CA ASP A 69 6.68 -23.10 -19.05
C ASP A 69 7.61 -23.51 -20.19
N HIS A 70 8.90 -23.20 -20.02
CA HIS A 70 9.94 -23.42 -21.02
C HIS A 70 10.23 -24.92 -21.26
N PHE A 71 9.77 -25.79 -20.34
CA PHE A 71 9.88 -27.24 -20.40
C PHE A 71 8.51 -27.88 -20.24
N PRO A 72 7.69 -27.96 -21.31
CA PRO A 72 6.44 -28.71 -21.25
C PRO A 72 6.78 -30.18 -20.98
N SER A 73 6.33 -30.70 -19.84
CA SER A 73 6.37 -32.14 -19.59
C SER A 73 5.38 -32.81 -20.53
N PRO A 74 5.76 -33.85 -21.30
CA PRO A 74 4.86 -34.49 -22.26
C PRO A 74 3.63 -35.13 -21.61
N ALA A 75 3.63 -35.34 -20.28
CA ALA A 75 2.52 -35.93 -19.52
C ALA A 75 1.60 -34.89 -18.86
N ALA A 76 1.99 -33.62 -18.79
CA ALA A 76 1.21 -32.55 -18.18
C ALA A 76 1.14 -31.41 -19.19
N GLY A 77 -0.03 -31.19 -19.80
CA GLY A 77 -0.24 -30.18 -20.85
C GLY A 77 0.32 -28.80 -20.51
N THR A 78 0.32 -27.88 -21.48
CA THR A 78 0.96 -26.55 -21.38
C THR A 78 0.74 -25.86 -20.04
N ARG A 79 1.72 -25.99 -19.14
CA ARG A 79 1.70 -25.35 -17.83
C ARG A 79 2.12 -23.90 -18.01
N THR A 80 1.44 -23.01 -17.33
CA THR A 80 1.76 -21.58 -17.37
C THR A 80 2.16 -21.12 -15.98
N THR A 81 3.18 -20.28 -15.91
CA THR A 81 3.73 -19.74 -14.68
C THR A 81 3.42 -18.25 -14.62
N VAL A 82 2.97 -17.76 -13.46
CA VAL A 82 2.79 -16.32 -13.24
C VAL A 82 4.16 -15.66 -13.23
N ALA A 83 4.40 -14.78 -14.20
CA ALA A 83 5.66 -14.06 -14.35
C ALA A 83 5.61 -12.68 -13.69
N SER A 84 4.45 -12.03 -13.69
CA SER A 84 4.23 -10.73 -13.04
C SER A 84 2.76 -10.53 -12.71
N PHE A 85 2.48 -9.52 -11.90
CA PHE A 85 1.11 -9.12 -11.55
C PHE A 85 0.99 -7.60 -11.49
N ALA A 86 -0.23 -7.12 -11.61
CA ALA A 86 -0.58 -5.73 -11.39
C ALA A 86 -1.81 -5.68 -10.49
N LYS A 87 -1.76 -4.85 -9.43
CA LYS A 87 -2.90 -4.54 -8.57
C LYS A 87 -3.11 -3.03 -8.54
N TRP A 88 -4.35 -2.59 -8.39
CA TRP A 88 -4.68 -1.16 -8.36
C TRP A 88 -5.85 -0.88 -7.42
N ASP A 89 -5.88 0.31 -6.85
CA ASP A 89 -7.02 0.78 -6.05
C ASP A 89 -7.77 1.91 -6.74
N ILE A 90 -9.09 1.94 -6.51
CA ILE A 90 -9.97 3.00 -7.01
C ILE A 90 -10.25 3.95 -5.85
N VAL A 91 -9.54 5.07 -5.83
CA VAL A 91 -9.85 6.19 -4.92
C VAL A 91 -11.01 6.98 -5.51
N ARG A 92 -12.17 6.92 -4.87
CA ARG A 92 -13.30 7.81 -5.22
C ARG A 92 -13.18 9.06 -4.36
N PRO A 93 -13.23 10.27 -4.95
CA PRO A 93 -13.35 11.49 -4.16
C PRO A 93 -14.55 11.35 -3.22
N PRO A 94 -14.45 11.86 -1.97
CA PRO A 94 -15.62 11.95 -1.13
C PRO A 94 -16.68 12.72 -1.92
N HIS A 95 -17.86 12.13 -2.09
CA HIS A 95 -18.98 12.86 -2.64
C HIS A 95 -19.19 14.06 -1.71
N LEU A 96 -18.99 15.28 -2.23
CA LEU A 96 -19.57 16.50 -1.69
C LEU A 96 -21.09 16.37 -1.84
N GLY A 97 -21.67 15.50 -1.02
CA GLY A 97 -23.11 15.31 -0.93
C GLY A 97 -23.70 16.59 -0.39
N SER A 98 -24.41 17.28 -1.26
CA SER A 98 -25.36 18.36 -1.04
C SER A 98 -25.81 18.46 0.43
N ARG A 99 -25.08 19.24 1.23
CA ARG A 99 -25.62 19.76 2.49
C ARG A 99 -26.76 20.69 2.08
N ARG A 100 -27.98 20.17 2.13
CA ARG A 100 -29.19 20.98 2.11
C ARG A 100 -29.01 22.02 3.21
N LEU A 101 -28.81 23.28 2.80
CA LEU A 101 -28.83 24.41 3.70
C LEU A 101 -30.27 24.52 4.22
N GLU A 102 -30.55 23.86 5.34
CA GLU A 102 -31.74 24.18 6.12
C GLU A 102 -31.61 25.65 6.57
N PRO A 103 -32.62 26.50 6.32
CA PRO A 103 -32.53 27.91 6.66
C PRO A 103 -32.43 28.06 8.17
N ALA A 104 -31.30 28.60 8.63
CA ALA A 104 -31.13 29.02 10.02
C ALA A 104 -32.21 30.05 10.35
N THR A 105 -33.12 29.69 11.25
CA THR A 105 -34.05 30.62 11.88
C THR A 105 -33.24 31.66 12.64
N ALA A 106 -33.36 32.91 12.20
CA ALA A 106 -32.83 34.07 12.91
C ALA A 106 -33.58 34.23 14.24
N GLY A 107 -32.84 34.26 15.35
CA GLY A 107 -33.40 34.44 16.69
C GLY A 107 -32.35 34.79 17.75
N ALA A 108 -32.04 36.08 17.82
CA ALA A 108 -31.62 36.86 19.00
C ALA A 108 -30.31 36.53 19.78
N ALA A 109 -29.34 37.42 19.57
CA ALA A 109 -28.44 38.10 20.51
C ALA A 109 -28.31 37.60 21.97
N GLY A 110 -27.05 37.37 22.36
CA GLY A 110 -26.59 37.28 23.75
C GLY A 110 -25.08 37.06 23.82
N ASP A 111 -24.35 38.14 24.09
CA ASP A 111 -22.91 38.25 24.35
C ASP A 111 -22.44 37.39 25.54
N VAL A 112 -21.11 37.15 25.57
CA VAL A 112 -20.23 36.83 26.71
C VAL A 112 -19.43 35.52 26.54
N GLY A 113 -18.15 35.70 26.23
CA GLY A 113 -17.09 35.18 27.08
C GLY A 113 -16.46 33.83 26.71
N GLY A 114 -15.16 33.90 26.39
CA GLY A 114 -14.23 32.81 26.68
C GLY A 114 -13.74 32.04 25.47
N GLN A 115 -12.70 32.57 24.81
CA GLN A 115 -11.70 31.73 24.15
C GLN A 115 -11.18 30.70 25.16
N ARG A 116 -11.67 29.47 25.08
CA ARG A 116 -10.83 28.31 25.37
C ARG A 116 -10.18 27.93 24.05
N LEU A 117 -8.98 28.46 23.87
CA LEU A 117 -7.97 27.70 23.13
C LEU A 117 -7.96 26.33 23.79
N HIS A 118 -8.41 25.33 23.06
CA HIS A 118 -8.12 23.95 23.41
C HIS A 118 -6.62 23.85 23.14
N ASP A 119 -5.82 24.11 24.18
CA ASP A 119 -4.44 23.65 24.23
C ASP A 119 -4.54 22.14 24.17
N ASP A 120 -4.52 21.62 22.94
CA ASP A 120 -4.20 20.24 22.66
C ASP A 120 -2.71 20.11 22.99
N ASP A 121 -2.41 20.00 24.29
CA ASP A 121 -1.19 19.40 24.83
C ASP A 121 -1.21 17.89 24.46
N GLY A 122 -1.34 17.62 23.16
CA GLY A 122 -0.98 16.33 22.59
C GLY A 122 0.51 16.26 22.70
N ASP A 123 0.99 15.66 23.80
CA ASP A 123 2.37 15.29 24.02
C ASP A 123 2.98 14.91 22.67
N ASN A 124 3.81 15.82 22.15
CA ASN A 124 4.68 15.53 21.02
C ASN A 124 5.71 14.57 21.58
N GLU A 125 5.30 13.31 21.79
CA GLU A 125 6.07 12.26 22.43
C GLU A 125 7.22 11.93 21.48
N GLU A 126 8.26 12.74 21.63
CA GLU A 126 9.48 12.68 20.88
C GLU A 126 10.09 11.32 21.21
N TRP A 127 10.13 10.46 20.21
CA TRP A 127 10.62 9.10 20.36
C TRP A 127 11.98 9.11 21.08
N PRO A 128 12.24 8.13 21.96
CA PRO A 128 13.52 8.03 22.66
C PRO A 128 14.68 8.20 21.69
N ALA A 129 15.72 8.95 22.08
CA ALA A 129 16.85 9.27 21.20
C ALA A 129 17.51 8.01 20.59
N SER A 130 17.47 6.88 21.28
CA SER A 130 17.89 5.57 20.76
C SER A 130 17.04 5.11 19.57
N ALA A 131 15.71 5.13 19.69
CA ALA A 131 14.79 4.78 18.60
C ALA A 131 14.92 5.74 17.41
N ASN A 132 15.09 7.03 17.71
CA ASN A 132 15.35 8.06 16.71
C ASN A 132 16.63 7.78 15.91
N ARG A 133 17.73 7.45 16.61
CA ARG A 133 19.04 7.21 15.98
C ARG A 133 19.12 5.87 15.26
N GLU A 134 18.60 4.81 15.85
CA GLU A 134 18.75 3.44 15.34
C GLU A 134 17.78 3.10 14.22
N TYR A 135 16.56 3.65 14.26
CA TYR A 135 15.48 3.25 13.35
C TYR A 135 14.94 4.41 12.53
N LEU A 136 14.49 5.50 13.18
CA LEU A 136 13.75 6.56 12.48
C LEU A 136 14.65 7.41 11.58
N THR A 137 15.90 7.66 11.98
CA THR A 137 16.87 8.38 11.14
C THR A 137 17.24 7.57 9.90
N ALA A 138 17.52 6.27 10.08
CA ALA A 138 17.84 5.38 8.98
C ALA A 138 16.67 5.26 7.99
N TYR A 139 15.45 5.10 8.51
CA TYR A 139 14.23 5.05 7.71
C TYR A 139 13.95 6.36 6.97
N SER A 140 14.06 7.51 7.64
CA SER A 140 13.87 8.84 7.04
C SER A 140 14.87 9.11 5.92
N SER A 141 16.15 8.77 6.13
CA SER A 141 17.19 8.91 5.11
C SER A 141 16.94 7.99 3.92
N ALA A 142 16.66 6.70 4.17
CA ALA A 142 16.42 5.73 3.11
C ALA A 142 15.15 6.06 2.30
N SER A 143 14.09 6.52 2.95
CA SER A 143 12.83 6.88 2.28
C SER A 143 12.98 8.14 1.45
N SER A 144 13.71 9.14 1.97
CA SER A 144 14.05 10.36 1.23
C SER A 144 14.90 10.05 -0.01
N ALA A 145 15.89 9.16 0.12
CA ALA A 145 16.74 8.73 -0.98
C ALA A 145 15.96 7.95 -2.04
N ALA A 146 15.20 6.93 -1.63
CA ALA A 146 14.37 6.11 -2.52
C ALA A 146 13.32 6.97 -3.26
N ARG A 147 12.71 7.96 -2.58
CA ARG A 147 11.82 8.93 -3.22
C ARG A 147 12.55 9.73 -4.28
N LYS A 148 13.72 10.29 -3.96
CA LYS A 148 14.50 11.11 -4.89
C LYS A 148 14.88 10.31 -6.14
N GLU A 149 15.20 9.03 -5.97
CA GLU A 149 15.49 8.12 -7.07
C GLU A 149 14.24 7.85 -7.94
N ALA A 150 13.09 7.54 -7.32
CA ALA A 150 11.87 7.17 -8.06
C ALA A 150 11.13 8.35 -8.69
N MET A 151 11.06 9.49 -7.99
CA MET A 151 10.22 10.65 -8.34
C MET A 151 11.01 11.89 -8.75
N GLY A 152 12.34 11.88 -8.59
CA GLY A 152 13.17 13.07 -8.75
C GLY A 152 12.83 14.15 -7.72
N SER A 153 12.81 15.41 -8.15
CA SER A 153 12.51 16.59 -7.32
C SER A 153 11.03 17.00 -7.33
N ARG A 154 10.12 16.12 -7.74
CA ARG A 154 8.69 16.46 -7.84
C ARG A 154 8.07 16.72 -6.45
N PRO A 155 7.23 17.76 -6.30
CA PRO A 155 6.56 18.06 -5.04
C PRO A 155 5.56 16.96 -4.66
N TYR A 156 5.18 16.90 -3.39
CA TYR A 156 4.07 16.06 -2.93
C TYR A 156 2.78 16.56 -3.61
N LEU A 157 2.01 15.64 -4.20
CA LEU A 157 0.63 15.93 -4.56
C LEU A 157 -0.16 15.91 -3.25
N LEU A 158 -0.47 17.11 -2.73
CA LEU A 158 -1.37 17.31 -1.59
C LEU A 158 -2.82 17.29 -2.06
#